data_AF-A0A552E6P9-F1
#
_entry.id   AF-A0A552E6P9-F1
#
_cell.length_a   1.000
_cell.length_b   1.000
_cell.length_c   1.000
_cell.angle_alpha   90.00
_cell.angle_beta   90.00
_cell.angle_gamma   90.00
#
_symmetry.space_group_name_H-M   'P 1'
#
loop_
_entity.id
_entity.type
_entity.pdbx_description
1 polymer ?
#
loop_
_entity_poly.entity_id
_entity_poly.type
_entity_poly.pdbx_seq_one_letter_code
_entity_poly.pdbx_strand_id
1 'polypeptide(L)'
;MDSANAQKILGYFIEEAKEHLETLEQGILDLGNLVNNNEQMNEMFRAVHSVKGGAAMLGYSSIQKTAHRLEDAFKILKENPIEVDQKLESLFLKGYDLLQVLIDKLREPLGLQSEEANAIVKNGEATFAELQAHLNYLLGQGKSTSAIAAAPSISISVRDILKQMLQLFKQQETSASRQQLQKLISSLSQLASEQQQWQYLVKNAQSALANPKHSYRTLAPVIIKELKQASDLLAWGCGEEITVSQELQLLATAKLPQILITLEPELAASTLRQMFNRQQVSQLVQLLQKRR
;
A
#
# COMPACT_ATOMS: atom_id res chain seq x y z
N MET A 1 30.00 -23.48 -10.12
CA MET A 1 30.00 -23.89 -8.70
C MET A 1 30.28 -25.37 -8.66
N ASP A 2 31.28 -25.84 -7.91
CA ASP A 2 31.50 -27.26 -7.69
C ASP A 2 30.23 -27.90 -7.10
N SER A 3 29.79 -29.03 -7.66
CA SER A 3 28.58 -29.75 -7.23
C SER A 3 28.57 -30.05 -5.73
N ALA A 4 29.75 -30.37 -5.17
CA ALA A 4 29.93 -30.58 -3.73
C ALA A 4 29.67 -29.32 -2.89
N ASN A 5 30.08 -28.13 -3.36
CA ASN A 5 29.81 -26.88 -2.66
C ASN A 5 28.32 -26.50 -2.74
N ALA A 6 27.66 -26.75 -3.86
CA ALA A 6 26.23 -26.51 -4.00
C ALA A 6 25.40 -27.40 -3.05
N GLN A 7 25.75 -28.69 -2.94
CA GLN A 7 25.12 -29.60 -1.97
C GLN A 7 25.36 -29.19 -0.52
N LYS A 8 26.56 -28.70 -0.20
CA LYS A 8 26.88 -28.21 1.15
C LYS A 8 26.07 -26.96 1.52
N ILE A 9 25.97 -25.99 0.61
CA ILE A 9 25.15 -24.79 0.79
C ILE A 9 23.67 -25.15 0.96
N LEU A 10 23.18 -26.09 0.16
CA LEU A 10 21.81 -26.59 0.29
C LEU A 10 21.57 -27.24 1.65
N GLY A 11 22.51 -28.07 2.12
CA GLY A 11 22.45 -28.69 3.45
C GLY A 11 22.31 -27.67 4.57
N TYR A 12 23.16 -26.64 4.57
CA TYR A 12 23.08 -25.56 5.55
C TYR A 12 21.75 -24.80 5.50
N PHE A 13 21.25 -24.51 4.29
CA PHE A 13 19.95 -23.88 4.14
C PHE A 13 18.81 -24.73 4.72
N ILE A 14 18.83 -26.05 4.49
CA ILE A 14 17.80 -26.95 5.02
C ILE A 14 17.85 -26.99 6.56
N GLU A 15 19.05 -27.05 7.15
CA GLU A 15 19.23 -27.03 8.61
C GLU A 15 18.70 -25.71 9.20
N GLU A 16 19.12 -24.56 8.65
CA GLU A 16 18.66 -23.25 9.09
C GLU A 16 17.14 -23.09 8.91
N ALA A 17 16.60 -23.53 7.77
CA ALA A 17 15.16 -23.46 7.51
C ALA A 17 14.35 -24.27 8.52
N LYS A 18 14.90 -25.36 9.06
CA LYS A 18 14.24 -26.16 10.10
C LYS A 18 14.20 -25.45 11.45
N GLU A 19 15.29 -24.81 11.86
CA GLU A 19 15.31 -23.99 13.08
C GLU A 19 14.26 -22.85 12.99
N HIS A 20 14.17 -22.21 11.83
CA HIS A 20 13.14 -21.21 11.58
C HIS A 20 11.74 -21.83 11.57
N LEU A 21 11.53 -23.02 11.00
CA LEU A 21 10.24 -23.72 11.04
C LEU A 21 9.82 -24.09 12.46
N GLU A 22 10.74 -24.52 13.33
CA GLU A 22 10.42 -24.79 14.74
C GLU A 22 9.96 -23.52 15.45
N THR A 23 10.66 -22.40 15.22
CA THR A 23 10.25 -21.08 15.72
C THR A 23 8.85 -20.72 15.24
N LEU A 24 8.58 -20.92 13.95
CA LEU A 24 7.29 -20.63 13.34
C LEU A 24 6.16 -21.49 13.92
N GLU A 25 6.39 -22.78 14.09
CA GLU A 25 5.41 -23.70 14.66
C GLU A 25 5.02 -23.30 16.09
N GLN A 26 6.01 -23.06 16.95
CA GLN A 26 5.76 -22.65 18.34
C GLN A 26 5.01 -21.32 18.42
N GLY A 27 5.41 -20.32 17.61
CA GLY A 27 4.72 -19.04 17.59
C GLY A 27 3.30 -19.12 17.03
N ILE A 28 3.03 -20.02 16.08
CA ILE A 28 1.67 -20.25 15.57
C ILE A 28 0.82 -21.00 16.60
N LEU A 29 1.36 -21.98 17.32
CA LEU A 29 0.61 -22.68 18.37
C LEU A 29 0.23 -21.77 19.56
N ASP A 30 0.99 -20.69 19.77
CA ASP A 30 0.73 -19.67 20.79
C ASP A 30 0.25 -18.34 20.20
N LEU A 31 -0.42 -18.38 19.04
CA LEU A 31 -0.71 -17.19 18.23
C LEU A 31 -1.47 -16.10 19.00
N GLY A 32 -2.37 -16.47 19.92
CA GLY A 32 -3.13 -15.53 20.75
C GLY A 32 -2.28 -14.70 21.72
N ASN A 33 -1.22 -15.29 22.27
CA ASN A 33 -0.26 -14.54 23.11
C ASN A 33 0.78 -13.83 22.23
N LEU A 34 1.18 -14.45 21.12
CA LEU A 34 2.13 -13.90 20.16
C LEU A 34 1.72 -12.50 19.68
N VAL A 35 0.45 -12.29 19.33
CA VAL A 35 -0.03 -11.00 18.82
C VAL A 35 0.11 -9.84 19.82
N ASN A 36 0.17 -10.15 21.12
CA ASN A 36 0.37 -9.17 22.18
C ASN A 36 1.84 -9.00 22.57
N ASN A 37 2.75 -9.83 22.02
CA ASN A 37 4.17 -9.80 22.31
C ASN A 37 4.98 -9.37 21.08
N ASN A 38 5.32 -8.08 21.03
CA ASN A 38 6.09 -7.49 19.94
C ASN A 38 7.45 -8.17 19.71
N GLU A 39 8.10 -8.68 20.76
CA GLU A 39 9.41 -9.33 20.64
C GLU A 39 9.27 -10.67 19.93
N GLN A 40 8.38 -11.54 20.39
CA GLN A 40 8.11 -12.83 19.77
C GLN A 40 7.53 -12.67 18.35
N MET A 41 6.67 -11.67 18.12
CA MET A 41 6.19 -11.36 16.77
C MET A 41 7.32 -10.92 15.83
N ASN A 42 8.30 -10.16 16.32
CA ASN A 42 9.48 -9.79 15.53
C ASN A 42 10.40 -10.99 15.25
N GLU A 43 10.50 -11.92 16.19
CA GLU A 43 11.24 -13.18 16.01
C GLU A 43 10.60 -14.05 14.91
N MET A 44 9.27 -14.23 14.96
CA MET A 44 8.49 -14.91 13.92
C MET A 44 8.71 -14.31 12.53
N PHE A 45 8.73 -12.98 12.48
CA PHE A 45 9.01 -12.24 11.25
C PHE A 45 10.40 -12.49 10.69
N ARG A 46 11.42 -12.51 11.56
CA ARG A 46 12.79 -12.80 11.16
C ARG A 46 12.89 -14.23 10.64
N ALA A 47 12.26 -15.20 11.32
CA ALA A 47 12.26 -16.59 10.91
C ALA A 47 11.70 -16.78 9.48
N VAL A 48 10.49 -16.29 9.21
CA VAL A 48 9.89 -16.41 7.87
C VAL A 48 10.65 -15.62 6.80
N HIS A 49 11.19 -14.44 7.15
CA HIS A 49 11.97 -13.62 6.24
C HIS A 49 13.30 -14.28 5.86
N SER A 50 13.97 -14.94 6.81
CA SER A 50 15.20 -15.71 6.57
C SER A 50 14.95 -16.89 5.64
N VAL A 51 13.88 -17.67 5.87
CA VAL A 51 13.49 -18.77 4.96
C VAL A 51 13.20 -18.26 3.55
N LYS A 52 12.45 -17.16 3.41
CA LYS A 52 12.18 -16.51 2.12
C LYS A 52 13.47 -16.09 1.43
N GLY A 53 14.39 -15.44 2.17
CA GLY A 53 15.66 -14.95 1.65
C GLY A 53 16.57 -16.07 1.17
N GLY A 54 16.75 -17.12 1.99
CA GLY A 54 17.53 -18.29 1.63
C GLY A 54 16.96 -19.03 0.42
N ALA A 55 15.63 -19.21 0.36
CA ALA A 55 14.96 -19.83 -0.78
C ALA A 55 15.14 -19.01 -2.07
N ALA A 56 15.06 -17.67 -1.98
CA ALA A 56 15.29 -16.79 -3.13
C ALA A 56 16.74 -16.87 -3.62
N MET A 57 17.71 -16.90 -2.70
CA MET A 57 19.14 -17.00 -3.02
C MET A 57 19.47 -18.31 -3.76
N LEU A 58 18.81 -19.41 -3.39
CA LEU A 58 19.00 -20.73 -3.99
C LEU A 58 18.06 -21.02 -5.17
N GLY A 59 17.17 -20.10 -5.52
CA GLY A 59 16.26 -20.24 -6.67
C GLY A 59 15.01 -21.10 -6.43
N TYR A 60 14.69 -21.44 -5.18
CA TYR A 60 13.50 -22.23 -4.84
C TYR A 60 12.25 -21.35 -4.78
N SER A 61 11.73 -21.00 -5.96
CA SER A 61 10.62 -20.05 -6.08
C SER A 61 9.34 -20.49 -5.35
N SER A 62 9.06 -21.79 -5.26
CA SER A 62 7.88 -22.31 -4.54
C SER A 62 7.97 -22.09 -3.03
N ILE A 63 9.15 -22.30 -2.44
CA ILE A 63 9.41 -22.03 -1.02
C ILE A 63 9.34 -20.53 -0.77
N GLN A 64 10.01 -19.73 -1.61
CA GLN A 64 9.99 -18.27 -1.51
C GLN A 64 8.56 -17.71 -1.54
N LYS A 65 7.72 -18.16 -2.48
CA LYS A 65 6.33 -17.72 -2.60
C LYS A 65 5.51 -18.08 -1.37
N THR A 66 5.68 -19.29 -0.84
CA THR A 66 4.94 -19.78 0.33
C THR A 66 5.35 -19.01 1.59
N ALA A 67 6.66 -18.84 1.82
CA ALA A 67 7.18 -18.03 2.93
C ALA A 67 6.72 -16.57 2.83
N HIS A 68 6.72 -15.98 1.63
CA HIS A 68 6.24 -14.61 1.45
C HIS A 68 4.75 -14.44 1.80
N ARG A 69 3.89 -15.40 1.45
CA ARG A 69 2.46 -15.36 1.83
C ARG A 69 2.26 -15.45 3.35
N LEU A 70 3.06 -16.27 4.03
CA LEU A 70 3.05 -16.33 5.50
C LEU A 70 3.56 -15.02 6.11
N GLU A 71 4.64 -14.44 5.58
CA GLU A 71 5.17 -13.14 6.02
C GLU A 71 4.13 -12.02 5.87
N ASP A 72 3.41 -11.96 4.75
CA ASP A 72 2.32 -11.01 4.54
C ASP A 72 1.18 -11.20 5.56
N ALA A 73 0.84 -12.45 5.90
CA ALA A 73 -0.18 -12.76 6.89
C ALA A 73 0.26 -12.35 8.31
N PHE A 74 1.49 -12.66 8.73
CA PHE A 74 2.06 -12.20 10.01
C PHE A 74 2.15 -10.68 10.09
N LYS A 75 2.36 -10.00 8.96
CA LYS A 75 2.32 -8.55 8.88
C LYS A 75 1.00 -7.96 9.24
N ILE A 76 -0.08 -8.58 8.78
CA ILE A 76 -1.42 -8.15 9.16
C ILE A 76 -1.59 -8.30 10.68
N LEU A 77 -1.14 -9.39 11.29
CA LEU A 77 -1.22 -9.59 12.75
C LEU A 77 -0.40 -8.57 13.54
N LYS A 78 0.79 -8.23 13.06
CA LYS A 78 1.67 -7.27 13.73
C LYS A 78 1.15 -5.83 13.63
N GLU A 79 0.58 -5.46 12.49
CA GLU A 79 0.12 -4.09 12.23
C GLU A 79 -1.30 -3.83 12.76
N ASN A 80 -2.06 -4.86 13.12
CA ASN A 80 -3.46 -4.73 13.52
C ASN A 80 -3.75 -5.54 14.78
N PRO A 81 -4.33 -4.91 15.83
CA PRO A 81 -4.83 -5.67 16.98
C PRO A 81 -6.05 -6.48 16.55
N ILE A 82 -5.86 -7.78 16.35
CA ILE A 82 -6.96 -8.71 16.09
C ILE A 82 -7.04 -9.76 17.18
N GLU A 83 -8.27 -10.11 17.55
CA GLU A 83 -8.50 -11.24 18.44
C GLU A 83 -8.31 -12.53 17.63
N VAL A 84 -7.34 -13.33 18.04
CA VAL A 84 -7.01 -14.59 17.37
C VAL A 84 -8.05 -15.64 17.75
N ASP A 85 -8.74 -16.18 16.75
CA ASP A 85 -9.62 -17.34 16.93
C ASP A 85 -8.93 -18.64 16.48
N GLN A 86 -9.51 -19.78 16.89
CA GLN A 86 -8.98 -21.10 16.56
C GLN A 86 -8.92 -21.37 15.05
N LYS A 87 -9.83 -20.74 14.29
CA LYS A 87 -9.85 -20.87 12.84
C LYS A 87 -8.63 -20.20 12.21
N LEU A 88 -8.24 -19.03 12.69
CA LEU A 88 -7.06 -18.31 12.22
C LEU A 88 -5.80 -19.12 12.49
N GLU A 89 -5.63 -19.61 13.72
CA GLU A 89 -4.51 -20.47 14.11
C GLU A 89 -4.41 -21.70 13.19
N SER A 90 -5.54 -22.39 12.97
CA SER A 90 -5.61 -23.55 12.08
C SER A 90 -5.22 -23.22 10.63
N LEU A 91 -5.55 -22.03 10.13
CA LEU A 91 -5.19 -21.60 8.78
C LEU A 91 -3.71 -21.25 8.65
N PHE A 92 -3.10 -20.66 9.69
CA PHE A 92 -1.66 -20.46 9.76
C PHE A 92 -0.90 -21.78 9.80
N LEU A 93 -1.36 -22.75 10.61
CA LEU A 93 -0.76 -24.09 10.66
C LEU A 93 -0.79 -24.77 9.29
N LYS A 94 -1.92 -24.73 8.56
CA LYS A 94 -1.96 -25.26 7.19
C LYS A 94 -0.99 -24.56 6.23
N GLY A 95 -0.79 -23.25 6.40
CA GLY A 95 0.20 -22.50 5.63
C GLY A 95 1.64 -22.91 5.97
N TYR A 96 1.91 -23.12 7.25
CA TYR A 96 3.16 -23.68 7.78
C TYR A 96 3.42 -25.09 7.23
N ASP A 97 2.44 -25.99 7.27
CA ASP A 97 2.56 -27.37 6.78
C ASP A 97 3.01 -27.40 5.30
N LEU A 98 2.45 -26.50 4.48
CA LEU A 98 2.85 -26.37 3.07
C LEU A 98 4.33 -25.97 2.94
N LEU A 99 4.78 -25.04 3.77
CA LEU A 99 6.18 -24.61 3.77
C LEU A 99 7.10 -25.75 4.24
N GLN A 100 6.71 -26.46 5.30
CA GLN A 100 7.44 -27.62 5.83
C GLN A 100 7.57 -28.72 4.78
N VAL A 101 6.48 -29.10 4.11
CA VAL A 101 6.49 -30.11 3.03
C VAL A 101 7.47 -29.73 1.92
N LEU A 102 7.49 -28.46 1.49
CA LEU A 102 8.42 -28.00 0.46
C LEU A 102 9.89 -28.07 0.91
N ILE A 103 10.17 -27.76 2.18
CA ILE A 103 11.52 -27.86 2.76
C ILE A 103 11.94 -29.32 2.91
N ASP A 104 11.07 -30.21 3.38
CA ASP A 104 11.38 -31.63 3.54
C ASP A 104 11.66 -32.32 2.20
N LYS A 105 10.95 -31.91 1.13
CA LYS A 105 11.20 -32.36 -0.24
C LYS A 105 12.61 -32.06 -0.74
N LEU A 106 13.28 -31.03 -0.22
CA LEU A 106 14.69 -30.76 -0.57
C LEU A 106 15.65 -31.85 -0.10
N ARG A 107 15.26 -32.65 0.90
CA ARG A 107 16.07 -33.73 1.47
C ARG A 107 15.91 -35.05 0.72
N GLU A 108 14.89 -35.17 -0.13
CA GLU A 108 14.68 -36.37 -0.91
C GLU A 108 15.82 -36.55 -1.92
N PRO A 109 16.17 -37.79 -2.31
CA PRO A 109 17.27 -38.04 -3.24
C PRO A 109 17.13 -37.33 -4.59
N LEU A 110 15.90 -37.06 -5.01
CA LEU A 110 15.59 -36.32 -6.23
C LEU A 110 15.48 -34.80 -5.97
N GLY A 111 15.45 -34.35 -4.72
CA GLY A 111 15.20 -32.96 -4.34
C GLY A 111 13.82 -32.46 -4.77
N LEU A 112 13.59 -31.15 -4.57
CA LEU A 112 12.33 -30.51 -4.91
C LEU A 112 12.22 -30.30 -6.44
N GLN A 113 11.41 -31.13 -7.10
CA GLN A 113 11.14 -31.01 -8.53
C GLN A 113 10.12 -29.90 -8.82
N SER A 114 10.35 -29.14 -9.90
CA SER A 114 9.52 -27.96 -10.22
C SER A 114 8.03 -28.25 -10.41
N GLU A 115 7.68 -29.37 -11.04
CA GLU A 115 6.28 -29.76 -11.28
C GLU A 115 5.56 -30.11 -9.97
N GLU A 116 6.21 -30.91 -9.12
CA GLU A 116 5.70 -31.28 -7.80
C GLU A 116 5.58 -30.04 -6.89
N ALA A 117 6.60 -29.20 -6.87
CA ALA A 117 6.59 -27.95 -6.10
C ALA A 117 5.44 -27.02 -6.53
N ASN A 118 5.19 -26.91 -7.83
CA ASN A 118 4.07 -26.13 -8.36
C ASN A 118 2.72 -26.75 -7.99
N ALA A 119 2.59 -28.08 -8.01
CA ALA A 119 1.38 -28.77 -7.59
C ALA A 119 1.09 -28.54 -6.10
N ILE A 120 2.11 -28.63 -5.23
CA ILE A 120 2.01 -28.36 -3.79
C ILE A 120 1.53 -26.92 -3.57
N VAL A 121 2.19 -25.93 -4.20
CA VAL A 121 1.81 -24.52 -4.06
C VAL A 121 0.38 -24.28 -4.56
N LYS A 122 0.01 -24.87 -5.71
CA LYS A 122 -1.34 -24.75 -6.28
C LYS A 122 -2.41 -25.30 -5.34
N ASN A 123 -2.17 -26.47 -4.73
CA ASN A 123 -3.08 -27.07 -3.76
C ASN A 123 -3.23 -26.19 -2.51
N GLY A 124 -2.18 -25.45 -2.14
CA GLY A 124 -2.19 -24.49 -1.04
C GLY A 124 -2.86 -23.15 -1.33
N GLU A 125 -3.19 -22.83 -2.60
CA GLU A 125 -3.78 -21.52 -2.95
C GLU A 125 -5.12 -21.27 -2.26
N ALA A 126 -5.95 -22.31 -2.14
CA ALA A 126 -7.22 -22.23 -1.44
C ALA A 126 -7.03 -21.92 0.05
N THR A 127 -6.04 -22.53 0.70
CA THR A 127 -5.69 -22.27 2.10
C THR A 127 -5.30 -20.80 2.32
N PHE A 128 -4.41 -20.26 1.48
CA PHE A 128 -3.99 -18.86 1.61
C PHE A 128 -5.11 -17.87 1.27
N ALA A 129 -5.98 -18.22 0.31
CA ALA A 129 -7.17 -17.42 0.03
C ALA A 129 -8.15 -17.41 1.22
N GLU A 130 -8.35 -18.56 1.88
CA GLU A 130 -9.17 -18.66 3.09
C GLU A 130 -8.53 -17.91 4.26
N LEU A 131 -7.22 -18.05 4.47
CA LEU A 131 -6.46 -17.29 5.48
C LEU A 131 -6.63 -15.79 5.29
N GLN A 132 -6.42 -15.28 4.08
CA GLN A 132 -6.60 -13.86 3.78
C GLN A 132 -8.05 -13.40 3.98
N ALA A 133 -9.02 -14.20 3.55
CA ALA A 133 -10.43 -13.89 3.74
C ALA A 133 -10.81 -13.84 5.23
N HIS A 134 -10.28 -14.78 6.03
CA HIS A 134 -10.53 -14.86 7.46
C HIS A 134 -9.84 -13.73 8.24
N LEU A 135 -8.60 -13.39 7.91
CA LEU A 135 -7.91 -12.20 8.42
C LEU A 135 -8.73 -10.93 8.13
N ASN A 136 -9.21 -10.76 6.90
CA ASN A 136 -10.06 -9.64 6.53
C ASN A 136 -11.39 -9.62 7.31
N TYR A 137 -11.96 -10.80 7.58
CA TYR A 137 -13.16 -10.93 8.41
C TYR A 137 -12.89 -10.52 9.86
N LEU A 138 -11.80 -10.98 10.48
CA LEU A 138 -11.42 -10.61 11.85
C LEU A 138 -11.09 -9.12 11.99
N LEU A 139 -10.39 -8.55 11.00
CA LEU A 139 -10.18 -7.10 10.88
C LEU A 139 -11.51 -6.33 10.80
N GLY A 140 -12.56 -6.95 10.28
CA GLY A 140 -13.93 -6.42 10.25
C GLY A 140 -14.70 -6.62 11.56
N GLN A 141 -14.48 -7.73 12.28
CA GLN A 141 -15.16 -8.05 13.53
C GLN A 141 -14.65 -7.23 14.72
N GLY A 142 -13.34 -6.96 14.81
CA GLY A 142 -12.76 -6.07 15.83
C GLY A 142 -13.25 -4.62 15.76
N LYS A 143 -14.05 -4.28 14.74
CA LYS A 143 -14.66 -2.96 14.52
C LYS A 143 -16.17 -2.92 14.84
N SER A 144 -16.77 -3.98 15.40
CA SER A 144 -18.20 -4.00 15.76
C SER A 144 -18.55 -3.39 17.13
N THR A 145 -17.59 -2.91 17.90
CA THR A 145 -17.86 -2.09 19.11
C THR A 145 -17.04 -0.81 19.11
N SER A 146 -17.29 0.05 18.13
CA SER A 146 -17.35 1.53 18.28
C SER A 146 -17.13 2.19 16.92
N ALA A 147 -18.24 2.49 16.24
CA ALA A 147 -18.34 3.38 15.08
C ALA A 147 -17.55 2.96 13.83
N ILE A 148 -17.89 3.55 12.67
CA ILE A 148 -17.21 3.40 11.38
C ILE A 148 -17.67 2.21 10.50
N ALA A 149 -18.94 2.24 10.09
CA ALA A 149 -19.40 1.59 8.86
C ALA A 149 -18.93 2.31 7.56
N ALA A 150 -17.95 3.22 7.61
CA ALA A 150 -17.56 4.10 6.49
C ALA A 150 -16.10 3.96 5.97
N ALA A 151 -15.18 3.38 6.75
CA ALA A 151 -13.74 3.32 6.41
C ALA A 151 -13.37 2.35 5.27
N PRO A 152 -13.91 1.11 5.16
CA PRO A 152 -13.48 0.22 4.08
C PRO A 152 -13.91 0.71 2.68
N SER A 153 -14.97 1.51 2.57
CA SER A 153 -15.38 2.18 1.33
C SER A 153 -14.45 3.34 0.93
N ILE A 154 -13.83 4.02 1.90
CA ILE A 154 -12.95 5.17 1.64
C ILE A 154 -11.65 4.69 1.00
N SER A 155 -10.98 3.67 1.55
CA SER A 155 -9.68 3.23 1.02
C SER A 155 -9.75 2.62 -0.38
N ILE A 156 -10.87 1.96 -0.72
CA ILE A 156 -11.14 1.48 -2.09
C ILE A 156 -11.31 2.68 -3.02
N SER A 157 -12.11 3.66 -2.62
CA SER A 157 -12.38 4.88 -3.39
C SER A 157 -11.11 5.71 -3.62
N VAL A 158 -10.27 5.88 -2.58
CA VAL A 158 -8.97 6.56 -2.68
C VAL A 158 -8.05 5.80 -3.63
N ARG A 159 -7.96 4.47 -3.52
CA ARG A 159 -7.10 3.66 -4.40
C ARG A 159 -7.48 3.82 -5.87
N ASP A 160 -8.78 3.86 -6.19
CA ASP A 160 -9.23 4.04 -7.56
C ASP A 160 -8.98 5.45 -8.10
N ILE A 161 -9.10 6.48 -7.24
CA ILE A 161 -8.70 7.84 -7.59
C ILE A 161 -7.18 7.93 -7.83
N LEU A 162 -6.36 7.29 -6.98
CA LEU A 162 -4.89 7.27 -7.16
C LEU A 162 -4.47 6.59 -8.47
N LYS A 163 -5.15 5.51 -8.88
CA LYS A 163 -4.92 4.89 -10.20
C LYS A 163 -5.21 5.87 -11.34
N GLN A 164 -6.31 6.62 -11.27
CA GLN A 164 -6.65 7.64 -12.28
C GLN A 164 -5.63 8.77 -12.30
N MET A 165 -5.19 9.26 -11.13
CA MET A 165 -4.15 10.27 -11.02
C MET A 165 -2.83 9.79 -11.64
N LEU A 166 -2.42 8.54 -11.38
CA LEU A 166 -1.22 7.94 -11.99
C LEU A 166 -1.32 7.86 -13.52
N GLN A 167 -2.50 7.59 -14.07
CA GLN A 167 -2.70 7.62 -15.53
C GLN A 167 -2.54 9.03 -16.09
N LEU A 168 -3.06 10.05 -15.41
CA LEU A 168 -2.91 11.45 -15.83
C LEU A 168 -1.47 11.95 -15.69
N PHE A 169 -0.75 11.55 -14.63
CA PHE A 169 0.66 11.89 -14.46
C PHE A 169 1.57 11.32 -15.56
N LYS A 170 1.14 10.26 -16.26
CA LYS A 170 1.87 9.67 -17.40
C LYS A 170 1.60 10.39 -18.73
N GLN A 171 0.60 11.28 -18.79
CA GLN A 171 0.25 12.03 -20.00
C GLN A 171 1.09 13.33 -20.13
N GLN A 172 0.93 14.04 -21.26
CA GLN A 172 1.58 15.33 -21.46
C GLN A 172 1.06 16.38 -20.46
N GLU A 173 2.00 17.18 -19.92
CA GLU A 173 1.71 18.25 -18.97
C GLU A 173 0.96 19.40 -19.66
N THR A 174 -0.38 19.40 -19.54
CA THR A 174 -1.25 20.42 -20.11
C THR A 174 -2.14 21.04 -19.04
N SER A 175 -2.59 22.29 -19.25
CA SER A 175 -3.55 22.95 -18.35
C SER A 175 -4.82 22.13 -18.16
N ALA A 176 -5.27 21.39 -19.17
CA ALA A 176 -6.43 20.51 -19.11
C ALA A 176 -6.19 19.29 -18.21
N SER A 177 -5.06 18.58 -18.39
CA SER A 177 -4.68 17.44 -17.53
C SER A 177 -4.53 17.85 -16.06
N ARG A 178 -3.99 19.05 -15.81
CA ARG A 178 -3.82 19.60 -14.46
C ARG A 178 -5.17 19.92 -13.82
N GLN A 179 -6.11 20.47 -14.58
CA GLN A 179 -7.49 20.66 -14.12
C GLN A 179 -8.18 19.33 -13.79
N GLN A 180 -7.93 18.26 -14.56
CA GLN A 180 -8.45 16.93 -14.24
C GLN A 180 -7.86 16.39 -12.94
N LEU A 181 -6.56 16.53 -12.71
CA LEU A 181 -5.91 16.16 -11.44
C LEU A 181 -6.48 16.94 -10.25
N GLN A 182 -6.74 18.24 -10.41
CA GLN A 182 -7.39 19.05 -9.36
C GLN A 182 -8.80 18.57 -9.03
N LYS A 183 -9.59 18.15 -10.04
CA LYS A 183 -10.93 17.56 -9.82
C LYS A 183 -10.85 16.24 -9.05
N LEU A 184 -9.88 15.38 -9.38
CA LEU A 184 -9.65 14.13 -8.66
C LEU A 184 -9.30 14.36 -7.19
N ILE A 185 -8.38 15.29 -6.90
CA ILE A 185 -8.05 15.63 -5.51
C ILE A 185 -9.22 16.33 -4.79
N SER A 186 -10.02 17.13 -5.48
CA SER A 186 -11.24 17.70 -4.89
C SER A 186 -12.25 16.60 -4.49
N SER A 187 -12.27 15.49 -5.23
CA SER A 187 -13.07 14.31 -4.86
C SER A 187 -12.50 13.63 -3.62
N LEU A 188 -11.17 13.59 -3.45
CA LEU A 188 -10.52 13.10 -2.23
C LEU A 188 -10.86 13.92 -0.98
N SER A 189 -11.02 15.25 -1.09
CA SER A 189 -11.44 16.07 0.06
C SER A 189 -12.86 15.77 0.54
N GLN A 190 -13.73 15.21 -0.32
CA GLN A 190 -15.06 14.78 0.10
C GLN A 190 -15.04 13.46 0.87
N LEU A 191 -13.99 12.65 0.68
CA LEU A 191 -13.77 11.44 1.47
C LEU A 191 -13.18 11.83 2.83
N ALA A 192 -13.57 11.12 3.89
CA ALA A 192 -13.10 11.37 5.26
C ALA A 192 -13.16 12.86 5.65
N SER A 193 -14.30 13.51 5.39
CA SER A 193 -14.53 14.93 5.72
C SER A 193 -14.40 15.22 7.22
N GLU A 194 -14.63 14.22 8.06
CA GLU A 194 -14.52 14.30 9.52
C GLU A 194 -13.07 14.30 10.02
N GLN A 195 -12.08 13.88 9.20
CA GLN A 195 -10.68 13.81 9.61
C GLN A 195 -9.86 15.05 9.20
N GLN A 196 -9.42 15.82 10.20
CA GLN A 196 -8.73 17.09 9.97
C GLN A 196 -7.38 16.92 9.29
N GLN A 197 -6.61 15.91 9.69
CA GLN A 197 -5.27 15.62 9.17
C GLN A 197 -5.33 15.20 7.70
N TRP A 198 -6.35 14.42 7.33
CA TRP A 198 -6.63 14.08 5.93
C TRP A 198 -6.94 15.33 5.10
N GLN A 199 -7.83 16.20 5.59
CA GLN A 199 -8.15 17.45 4.91
C GLN A 199 -6.91 18.34 4.74
N TYR A 200 -6.04 18.38 5.75
CA TYR A 200 -4.79 19.13 5.69
C TYR A 200 -3.83 18.57 4.63
N LEU A 201 -3.65 17.25 4.56
CA LEU A 201 -2.86 16.58 3.53
C LEU A 201 -3.39 16.86 2.12
N VAL A 202 -4.69 16.64 1.92
CA VAL A 202 -5.36 16.84 0.63
C VAL A 202 -5.21 18.29 0.18
N LYS A 203 -5.36 19.27 1.07
CA LYS A 203 -5.16 20.69 0.78
C LYS A 203 -3.72 20.99 0.34
N ASN A 204 -2.72 20.43 1.00
CA ASN A 204 -1.32 20.61 0.60
C ASN A 204 -1.07 20.01 -0.80
N ALA A 205 -1.60 18.82 -1.08
CA ALA A 205 -1.53 18.21 -2.41
C ALA A 205 -2.23 19.06 -3.49
N GLN A 206 -3.39 19.66 -3.17
CA GLN A 206 -4.08 20.60 -4.07
C GLN A 206 -3.21 21.82 -4.37
N SER A 207 -2.62 22.45 -3.35
CA SER A 207 -1.74 23.62 -3.52
C SER A 207 -0.52 23.30 -4.37
N ALA A 208 0.14 22.16 -4.13
CA ALA A 208 1.27 21.70 -4.93
C ALA A 208 0.89 21.49 -6.41
N LEU A 209 -0.29 20.88 -6.66
CA LEU A 209 -0.83 20.71 -8.02
C LEU A 209 -1.40 21.98 -8.65
N ALA A 210 -1.67 23.03 -7.89
CA ALA A 210 -2.13 24.29 -8.43
C ALA A 210 -0.98 25.09 -9.07
N ASN A 211 0.26 24.85 -8.66
CA ASN A 211 1.41 25.58 -9.18
C ASN A 211 1.93 24.99 -10.50
N PRO A 212 1.75 25.67 -11.65
CA PRO A 212 2.14 25.15 -12.97
C PRO A 212 3.65 24.97 -13.14
N LYS A 213 4.49 25.52 -12.25
CA LYS A 213 5.94 25.36 -12.30
C LYS A 213 6.43 23.97 -11.84
N HIS A 214 5.63 23.23 -11.08
CA HIS A 214 6.02 21.90 -10.62
C HIS A 214 5.68 20.84 -11.67
N SER A 215 6.68 20.13 -12.18
CA SER A 215 6.47 19.06 -13.16
C SER A 215 5.79 17.85 -12.54
N TYR A 216 5.10 17.05 -13.36
CA TYR A 216 4.44 15.82 -12.93
C TYR A 216 5.43 14.79 -12.38
N ARG A 217 6.65 14.78 -12.93
CA ARG A 217 7.74 13.93 -12.43
C ARG A 217 8.11 14.22 -10.97
N THR A 218 7.97 15.48 -10.54
CA THR A 218 8.26 15.89 -9.16
C THR A 218 7.05 15.65 -8.25
N LEU A 219 5.84 15.95 -8.74
CA LEU A 219 4.61 15.86 -7.94
C LEU A 219 4.13 14.43 -7.72
N ALA A 220 4.19 13.58 -8.75
CA ALA A 220 3.62 12.23 -8.72
C ALA A 220 4.19 11.33 -7.60
N PRO A 221 5.52 11.19 -7.41
CA PRO A 221 6.05 10.28 -6.39
C PRO A 221 5.68 10.73 -4.97
N VAL A 222 5.64 12.03 -4.71
CA VAL A 222 5.34 12.60 -3.38
C VAL A 222 3.84 12.45 -3.08
N ILE A 223 2.99 12.99 -3.96
CA ILE A 223 1.54 13.04 -3.75
C ILE A 223 0.94 11.63 -3.70
N ILE A 224 1.32 10.73 -4.61
CA ILE A 224 0.76 9.38 -4.64
C ILE A 224 1.18 8.57 -3.42
N LYS A 225 2.45 8.67 -3.00
CA LYS A 225 2.96 7.97 -1.82
C LYS A 225 2.22 8.42 -0.56
N GLU A 226 2.13 9.72 -0.32
CA GLU A 226 1.51 10.25 0.90
C GLU A 226 0.00 10.00 0.95
N LEU A 227 -0.71 10.21 -0.16
CA LEU A 227 -2.16 9.91 -0.20
C LEU A 227 -2.45 8.41 0.01
N LYS A 228 -1.59 7.53 -0.52
CA LYS A 228 -1.71 6.09 -0.27
C LYS A 228 -1.48 5.78 1.21
N GLN A 229 -0.38 6.25 1.79
CA GLN A 229 -0.07 6.03 3.20
C GLN A 229 -1.16 6.55 4.12
N ALA A 230 -1.67 7.75 3.86
CA ALA A 230 -2.79 8.33 4.61
C ALA A 230 -4.09 7.55 4.43
N SER A 231 -4.36 7.04 3.22
CA SER A 231 -5.52 6.16 2.98
C SER A 231 -5.44 4.84 3.72
N ASP A 232 -4.23 4.29 3.87
CA ASP A 232 -3.99 3.06 4.62
C ASP A 232 -4.21 3.33 6.13
N LEU A 233 -3.68 4.45 6.66
CA LEU A 233 -3.93 4.91 8.04
C LEU A 233 -5.43 5.15 8.33
N LEU A 234 -6.17 5.77 7.40
CA LEU A 234 -7.62 5.92 7.52
C LEU A 234 -8.35 4.56 7.54
N ALA A 235 -7.87 3.59 6.77
CA ALA A 235 -8.42 2.22 6.78
C ALA A 235 -8.22 1.57 8.16
N TRP A 236 -7.11 1.87 8.80
CA TRP A 236 -6.74 1.39 10.13
C TRP A 236 -7.38 2.18 11.28
N GLY A 237 -8.10 3.26 10.99
CA GLY A 237 -8.72 4.11 12.02
C GLY A 237 -7.75 5.10 12.69
N CYS A 238 -6.46 5.05 12.34
CA CYS A 238 -5.41 5.95 12.82
C CYS A 238 -5.34 7.26 12.00
N GLY A 239 -6.49 7.87 11.72
CA GLY A 239 -6.55 9.10 10.92
C GLY A 239 -5.78 10.28 11.52
N GLU A 240 -5.61 10.27 12.84
CA GLU A 240 -4.90 11.31 13.59
C GLU A 240 -3.38 11.29 13.37
N GLU A 241 -2.82 10.15 12.96
CA GLU A 241 -1.38 9.96 12.70
C GLU A 241 -0.97 10.42 11.29
N ILE A 242 -1.92 10.87 10.48
CA ILE A 242 -1.63 11.36 9.12
C ILE A 242 -0.79 12.64 9.22
N THR A 243 0.47 12.54 8.82
CA THR A 243 1.39 13.69 8.73
C THR A 243 1.67 14.07 7.29
N VAL A 244 1.84 15.36 7.03
CA VAL A 244 2.28 15.88 5.74
C VAL A 244 3.79 16.00 5.75
N SER A 245 4.48 15.45 4.76
CA SER A 245 5.93 15.53 4.71
C SER A 245 6.43 16.96 4.48
N GLN A 246 7.66 17.24 4.92
CA GLN A 246 8.31 18.54 4.65
C GLN A 246 8.47 18.80 3.15
N GLU A 247 8.66 17.75 2.35
CA GLU A 247 8.76 17.84 0.89
C GLU A 247 7.45 18.35 0.27
N LEU A 248 6.31 17.77 0.67
CA LEU A 248 5.00 18.21 0.17
C LEU A 248 4.64 19.62 0.66
N GLN A 249 5.00 19.97 1.89
CA GLN A 249 4.82 21.33 2.42
C GLN A 249 5.60 22.37 1.61
N LEU A 250 6.84 22.08 1.22
CA LEU A 250 7.65 22.97 0.37
C LEU A 250 7.04 23.14 -1.02
N LEU A 251 6.52 22.05 -1.62
CA LEU A 251 5.81 22.11 -2.89
C LEU A 251 4.49 22.89 -2.79
N ALA A 252 3.80 22.80 -1.66
CA ALA A 252 2.53 23.50 -1.42
C ALA A 252 2.71 25.00 -1.13
N THR A 253 3.80 25.38 -0.47
CA THR A 253 4.09 26.78 -0.06
C THR A 253 4.75 27.61 -1.16
N ALA A 254 5.13 26.99 -2.28
CA ALA A 254 5.64 27.70 -3.44
C ALA A 254 4.64 28.75 -3.94
N LYS A 255 5.08 30.01 -4.05
CA LYS A 255 4.23 31.14 -4.45
C LYS A 255 3.50 30.83 -5.76
N LEU A 256 2.17 30.79 -5.69
CA LEU A 256 1.32 30.70 -6.88
C LEU A 256 1.58 31.91 -7.78
N PRO A 257 1.58 31.73 -9.12
CA PRO A 257 1.64 32.85 -10.03
C PRO A 257 0.43 33.76 -9.82
N GLN A 258 0.69 35.00 -9.37
CA GLN A 258 -0.32 36.03 -9.23
C GLN A 258 -0.35 36.85 -10.52
N ILE A 259 -1.55 37.09 -11.05
CA ILE A 259 -1.75 38.02 -12.16
C ILE A 259 -2.24 39.33 -11.55
N LEU A 260 -1.47 40.40 -11.74
CA LEU A 260 -1.92 41.74 -11.41
C LEU A 260 -2.91 42.18 -12.49
N ILE A 261 -4.19 42.30 -12.15
CA ILE A 261 -5.21 42.81 -13.07
C ILE A 261 -5.35 44.31 -12.84
N THR A 262 -5.15 45.10 -13.88
CA THR A 262 -5.35 46.55 -13.85
C THR A 262 -6.83 46.89 -13.68
N LEU A 263 -7.12 48.04 -13.07
CA LEU A 263 -8.51 48.53 -12.94
C LEU A 263 -9.13 48.92 -14.29
N GLU A 264 -8.30 49.16 -15.31
CA GLU A 264 -8.76 49.46 -16.66
C GLU A 264 -9.22 48.18 -17.40
N PRO A 265 -10.50 48.10 -17.85
CA PRO A 265 -11.07 46.88 -18.40
C PRO A 265 -10.37 46.33 -19.65
N GLU A 266 -9.84 47.19 -20.52
CA GLU A 266 -9.17 46.77 -21.74
C GLU A 266 -7.80 46.14 -21.46
N LEU A 267 -7.02 46.75 -20.56
CA LEU A 267 -5.74 46.21 -20.09
C LEU A 267 -5.93 44.95 -19.23
N ALA A 268 -7.01 44.89 -18.45
CA ALA A 268 -7.40 43.67 -17.75
C ALA A 268 -7.69 42.54 -18.75
N ALA A 269 -8.48 42.82 -19.79
CA ALA A 269 -8.83 41.85 -20.81
C ALA A 269 -7.62 41.41 -21.64
N SER A 270 -6.68 42.31 -21.96
CA SER A 270 -5.46 41.97 -22.69
C SER A 270 -4.54 41.07 -21.88
N THR A 271 -4.34 41.38 -20.59
CA THR A 271 -3.57 40.57 -19.64
C THR A 271 -4.16 39.16 -19.52
N LEU A 272 -5.49 39.05 -19.41
CA LEU A 272 -6.17 37.76 -19.36
C LEU A 272 -6.02 36.97 -20.68
N ARG A 273 -6.08 37.62 -21.84
CA ARG A 273 -5.88 36.94 -23.14
C ARG A 273 -4.45 36.44 -23.36
N GLN A 274 -3.45 37.08 -22.74
CA GLN A 274 -2.06 36.62 -22.80
C GLN A 274 -1.83 35.39 -21.91
N MET A 275 -2.51 35.31 -20.78
CA MET A 275 -2.30 34.26 -19.78
C MET A 275 -3.24 33.06 -19.94
N PHE A 276 -4.42 33.24 -20.53
CA PHE A 276 -5.44 32.21 -20.70
C PHE A 276 -5.72 31.95 -22.18
N ASN A 277 -5.98 30.69 -22.54
CA ASN A 277 -6.38 30.34 -23.89
C ASN A 277 -7.85 30.76 -24.18
N ARG A 278 -8.25 30.75 -25.46
CA ARG A 278 -9.60 31.19 -25.87
C ARG A 278 -10.75 30.47 -25.13
N GLN A 279 -10.61 29.17 -24.87
CA GLN A 279 -11.64 28.38 -24.18
C GLN A 279 -11.75 28.78 -22.70
N GLN A 280 -10.61 28.98 -22.03
CA GLN A 280 -10.54 29.44 -20.65
C GLN A 280 -11.08 30.87 -20.51
N VAL A 281 -10.76 31.78 -21.43
CA VAL A 281 -11.30 33.15 -21.43
C VAL A 281 -12.83 33.14 -21.61
N SER A 282 -13.35 32.32 -22.53
CA SER A 282 -14.80 32.18 -22.72
C SER A 282 -15.52 31.68 -21.47
N GLN A 283 -14.96 30.67 -20.80
CA GLN A 283 -15.49 30.16 -19.53
C GLN A 283 -15.44 31.22 -18.42
N LEU A 284 -14.37 32.00 -18.37
CA LEU A 284 -14.19 33.08 -17.39
C LEU A 284 -15.23 34.20 -17.60
N VAL A 285 -15.50 34.57 -18.84
CA VAL A 285 -16.59 35.51 -19.19
C VAL A 285 -17.95 34.98 -18.74
N GLN A 286 -18.26 33.69 -18.99
CA GLN A 286 -19.51 33.08 -18.54
C GLN A 286 -19.66 33.07 -17.01
N LEU A 287 -18.58 32.80 -16.28
CA LEU A 287 -18.56 32.81 -14.81
C LEU A 287 -18.74 34.23 -14.25
N LEU A 288 -18.13 35.24 -14.88
CA LEU A 288 -18.31 36.65 -14.50
C LEU A 288 -19.72 37.16 -14.79
N GLN A 289 -20.38 36.62 -15.83
CA GLN A 289 -21.75 36.97 -16.20
C GLN A 289 -22.83 36.26 -15.36
N LYS A 290 -22.51 35.09 -14.79
CA LYS A 290 -23.35 34.41 -13.79
C LYS A 290 -23.27 35.18 -12.45
N ARG A 291 -24.13 36.19 -12.28
CA ARG A 291 -24.34 36.81 -10.97
C ARG A 291 -24.91 35.79 -9.97
N ARG A 292 -24.42 35.83 -8.73
CA ARG A 292 -25.21 35.42 -7.55
C ARG A 292 -26.41 36.35 -7.41
#